data_AF-A0A1C2AGQ6-F1
#
_entry.id   AF-A0A1C2AGQ6-F1
#
_cell.length_a   1.000
_cell.length_b   1.000
_cell.length_c   1.000
_cell.angle_alpha   90.00
_cell.angle_beta   90.00
_cell.angle_gamma   90.00
#
_symmetry.space_group_name_H-M   'P 1'
#
loop_
_entity.id
_entity.type
_entity.pdbx_description
1 polymer ?
#
loop_
_entity_poly.entity_id
_entity_poly.type
_entity_poly.pdbx_seq_one_letter_code
_entity_poly.pdbx_strand_id
1 'polypeptide(L)'
;MHSIKKILSLIIFVVFFSIPINSVNSQEKNYYQDIVNDWNKIFPDRNRNAAGPKFFKYIIDKDISYEDFIEYNKLYCAVSGSLISPNAVPEYVYLTENNTGKKICGEYYRCCIPCSCDLMKYSKTTKMKHKFKGIEKEFYVFTIENPCGKTDFPERVNKKYFCNGNDLDTKQVSVVDGKLVIGLLHKAKTCTQYNVNAIDRHQVTGRYCTLRNNTPLDQLQSGMGDIFIKLAR
;
A
#
# COMPACT_ATOMS: atom_id res chain seq x y z
N MET A 1 -19.79 -79.56 -46.40
CA MET A 1 -18.76 -78.69 -47.01
C MET A 1 -19.16 -77.26 -46.72
N HIS A 2 -18.25 -76.46 -46.11
CA HIS A 2 -18.40 -75.05 -45.68
C HIS A 2 -19.34 -74.76 -44.49
N SER A 3 -19.05 -73.88 -43.54
CA SER A 3 -17.82 -73.32 -42.97
C SER A 3 -18.27 -72.54 -41.72
N ILE A 4 -17.75 -72.88 -40.54
CA ILE A 4 -18.05 -72.18 -39.27
C ILE A 4 -17.20 -70.90 -39.23
N LYS A 5 -17.81 -69.72 -39.27
CA LYS A 5 -17.15 -68.47 -38.87
C LYS A 5 -17.62 -68.09 -37.47
N LYS A 6 -16.80 -68.41 -36.46
CA LYS A 6 -16.82 -67.72 -35.16
C LYS A 6 -16.05 -66.41 -35.34
N ILE A 7 -16.71 -65.27 -35.13
CA ILE A 7 -16.02 -63.99 -34.91
C ILE A 7 -16.21 -63.64 -33.43
N LEU A 8 -15.07 -63.54 -32.78
CA LEU A 8 -14.85 -63.29 -31.36
C LEU A 8 -15.31 -61.87 -31.01
N SER A 9 -16.20 -61.73 -30.02
CA SER A 9 -16.55 -60.44 -29.42
C SER A 9 -15.38 -59.95 -28.58
N LEU A 10 -14.75 -58.84 -28.99
CA LEU A 10 -13.72 -58.16 -28.20
C LEU A 10 -14.41 -57.11 -27.32
N ILE A 11 -14.72 -57.48 -26.07
CA ILE A 11 -15.19 -56.54 -25.06
C ILE A 11 -13.98 -55.72 -24.57
N ILE A 12 -13.85 -54.48 -25.06
CA ILE A 12 -12.89 -53.51 -24.52
C ILE A 12 -13.48 -52.96 -23.23
N PHE A 13 -12.94 -53.41 -22.09
CA PHE A 13 -13.26 -52.86 -20.77
C PHE A 13 -12.45 -51.56 -20.58
N VAL A 14 -13.05 -50.41 -20.88
CA VAL A 14 -12.45 -49.10 -20.60
C VAL A 14 -12.51 -48.89 -19.08
N VAL A 15 -11.40 -49.15 -18.40
CA VAL A 15 -11.22 -48.78 -17.00
C VAL A 15 -11.08 -47.26 -16.96
N PHE A 16 -12.15 -46.55 -16.59
CA PHE A 16 -12.08 -45.16 -16.20
C PHE A 16 -11.27 -45.07 -14.91
N PHE A 17 -9.97 -44.78 -15.02
CA PHE A 17 -9.17 -44.32 -13.90
C PHE A 17 -9.68 -42.93 -13.52
N SER A 18 -10.53 -42.88 -12.50
CA SER A 18 -10.87 -41.65 -11.79
C SER A 18 -9.60 -41.17 -11.10
N ILE A 19 -8.84 -40.28 -11.74
CA ILE A 19 -7.78 -39.54 -11.06
C ILE A 19 -8.48 -38.69 -9.99
N PRO A 20 -8.21 -38.88 -8.69
CA PRO A 20 -8.71 -37.96 -7.69
C PRO A 20 -8.07 -36.60 -7.96
N ILE A 21 -8.86 -35.66 -8.47
CA ILE A 21 -8.47 -34.26 -8.50
C ILE A 21 -8.43 -33.85 -7.03
N ASN A 22 -7.23 -33.91 -6.44
CA ASN A 22 -6.96 -33.21 -5.19
C ASN A 22 -7.21 -31.74 -5.50
N SER A 23 -8.38 -31.24 -5.12
CA SER A 23 -8.59 -29.81 -4.95
C SER A 23 -7.60 -29.38 -3.89
N VAL A 24 -6.46 -28.84 -4.33
CA VAL A 24 -5.61 -28.03 -3.48
C VAL A 24 -6.49 -26.87 -3.06
N ASN A 25 -7.12 -27.02 -1.89
CA ASN A 25 -7.82 -25.93 -1.23
C ASN A 25 -6.71 -24.99 -0.75
N SER A 26 -6.17 -24.20 -1.68
CA SER A 26 -5.35 -23.05 -1.38
C SER A 26 -6.28 -22.11 -0.62
N GLN A 27 -6.30 -22.25 0.71
CA GLN A 27 -7.02 -21.35 1.58
C GLN A 27 -6.57 -19.94 1.21
N GLU A 28 -7.48 -19.16 0.61
CA GLU A 28 -7.17 -17.83 0.11
C GLU A 28 -6.58 -17.01 1.27
N LYS A 29 -5.39 -16.44 1.05
CA LYS A 29 -4.66 -15.75 2.12
C LYS A 29 -5.45 -14.52 2.56
N ASN A 30 -5.91 -14.51 3.82
CA ASN A 30 -6.63 -13.37 4.39
C ASN A 30 -5.65 -12.33 4.96
N TYR A 31 -5.10 -11.49 4.08
CA TYR A 31 -4.15 -10.42 4.42
C TYR A 31 -4.68 -9.43 5.47
N TYR A 32 -5.98 -9.13 5.43
CA TYR A 32 -6.60 -8.19 6.36
C TYR A 32 -6.62 -8.76 7.78
N GLN A 33 -7.06 -10.02 7.92
CA GLN A 33 -7.09 -10.67 9.21
C GLN A 33 -5.68 -10.87 9.78
N ASP A 34 -4.67 -11.12 8.94
CA ASP A 34 -3.27 -11.19 9.37
C ASP A 34 -2.81 -9.87 10.01
N ILE A 35 -3.10 -8.71 9.39
CA ILE A 35 -2.77 -7.40 9.98
C ILE A 35 -3.53 -7.17 11.30
N VAL A 36 -4.82 -7.53 11.35
CA VAL A 36 -5.66 -7.37 12.55
C VAL A 36 -5.14 -8.23 13.70
N ASN A 37 -4.73 -9.47 13.44
CA ASN A 37 -4.18 -10.37 14.45
C ASN A 37 -2.87 -9.84 15.03
N ASP A 38 -2.02 -9.22 14.19
CA ASP A 38 -0.76 -8.62 14.61
C ASP A 38 -0.90 -7.17 15.11
N TRP A 39 -2.13 -6.66 15.33
CA TRP A 39 -2.36 -5.26 15.71
C TRP A 39 -1.56 -4.81 16.93
N ASN A 40 -1.56 -5.59 18.02
CA ASN A 40 -0.85 -5.26 19.25
C ASN A 40 0.68 -5.37 19.10
N LYS A 41 1.16 -6.11 18.10
CA LYS A 41 2.58 -6.18 17.75
C LYS A 41 3.02 -4.95 16.96
N ILE A 42 2.18 -4.47 16.05
CA ILE A 42 2.45 -3.26 15.26
C ILE A 42 2.31 -2.01 16.15
N PHE A 43 1.25 -1.96 16.98
CA PHE A 43 0.90 -0.85 17.86
C PHE A 43 0.68 -1.32 19.32
N PRO A 44 1.75 -1.53 20.11
CA PRO A 44 1.63 -1.95 21.51
C PRO A 44 0.79 -1.02 22.40
N ASP A 45 0.75 0.28 22.09
CA ASP A 45 -0.07 1.28 22.81
C ASP A 45 -1.43 1.54 22.13
N ARG A 46 -1.73 0.80 21.05
CA ARG A 46 -2.91 0.93 20.18
C ARG A 46 -3.01 2.27 19.43
N ASN A 47 -1.99 3.13 19.48
CA ASN A 47 -1.95 4.43 18.81
C ASN A 47 -1.43 4.34 17.37
N ARG A 48 -2.37 4.17 16.46
CA ARG A 48 -2.18 4.16 15.00
C ARG A 48 -2.11 5.53 14.31
N ASN A 49 -2.21 6.66 15.02
CA ASN A 49 -2.34 7.97 14.37
C ASN A 49 -1.12 8.30 13.50
N ALA A 50 -1.38 8.60 12.22
CA ALA A 50 -0.35 8.88 11.20
C ALA A 50 0.72 7.79 11.07
N ALA A 51 0.38 6.56 11.47
CA ALA A 51 1.33 5.45 11.57
C ALA A 51 1.34 4.55 10.32
N GLY A 52 1.06 5.11 9.14
CA GLY A 52 1.33 4.46 7.85
C GLY A 52 2.75 3.86 7.75
N PRO A 53 3.81 4.59 8.19
CA PRO A 53 5.17 4.06 8.26
C PRO A 53 5.33 2.74 9.02
N LYS A 54 4.56 2.54 10.10
CA LYS A 54 4.63 1.32 10.92
C LYS A 54 4.05 0.11 10.19
N PHE A 55 2.94 0.29 9.48
CA PHE A 55 2.42 -0.76 8.61
C PHE A 55 3.41 -1.08 7.51
N PHE A 56 3.92 -0.07 6.80
CA PHE A 56 4.88 -0.29 5.72
C PHE A 56 6.10 -1.07 6.23
N LYS A 57 6.71 -0.66 7.35
CA LYS A 57 7.85 -1.35 7.95
C LYS A 57 7.52 -2.79 8.32
N TYR A 58 6.40 -3.00 9.00
CA TYR A 58 5.94 -4.33 9.38
C TYR A 58 5.76 -5.26 8.16
N ILE A 59 5.25 -4.74 7.04
CA ILE A 59 5.00 -5.51 5.83
C ILE A 59 6.29 -5.79 5.06
N ILE A 60 7.15 -4.78 4.84
CA ILE A 60 8.38 -4.92 4.05
C ILE A 60 9.43 -5.79 4.74
N ASP A 61 9.38 -5.92 6.07
CA ASP A 61 10.26 -6.80 6.83
C ASP A 61 9.86 -8.29 6.77
N LYS A 62 8.66 -8.61 6.25
CA LYS A 62 8.22 -9.99 6.12
C LYS A 62 8.97 -10.69 5.00
N ASP A 63 9.30 -11.96 5.23
CA ASP A 63 9.80 -12.86 4.18
C ASP A 63 8.61 -13.35 3.31
N ILE A 64 8.20 -12.53 2.34
CA ILE A 64 7.04 -12.75 1.46
C ILE A 64 7.37 -12.54 -0.03
N SER A 65 6.45 -12.93 -0.90
CA SER A 65 6.50 -12.61 -2.33
C SER A 65 6.22 -11.12 -2.57
N TYR A 66 6.55 -10.63 -3.77
CA TYR A 66 6.21 -9.27 -4.15
C TYR A 66 4.69 -9.08 -4.26
N GLU A 67 3.98 -10.10 -4.74
CA GLU A 67 2.53 -10.10 -4.91
C GLU A 67 1.82 -9.96 -3.55
N ASP A 68 2.26 -10.72 -2.55
CA ASP A 68 1.75 -10.60 -1.18
C ASP A 68 2.02 -9.20 -0.61
N PHE A 69 3.22 -8.66 -0.86
CA PHE A 69 3.59 -7.31 -0.44
C PHE A 69 2.64 -6.26 -1.05
N ILE A 70 2.30 -6.39 -2.33
CA ILE A 70 1.31 -5.52 -2.98
C ILE A 70 -0.05 -5.65 -2.29
N GLU A 71 -0.55 -6.86 -2.03
CA GLU A 71 -1.86 -7.05 -1.39
C GLU A 71 -1.93 -6.45 0.01
N TYR A 72 -0.92 -6.66 0.87
CA TYR A 72 -0.88 -6.04 2.19
C TYR A 72 -0.90 -4.49 2.13
N ASN A 73 -0.20 -3.91 1.15
CA ASN A 73 -0.11 -2.46 1.00
C ASN A 73 -1.39 -1.79 0.47
N LYS A 74 -2.46 -2.55 0.23
CA LYS A 74 -3.80 -2.00 -0.05
C LYS A 74 -4.62 -1.74 1.22
N LEU A 75 -4.22 -2.33 2.34
CA LEU A 75 -5.08 -2.52 3.52
C LEU A 75 -4.87 -1.48 4.63
N TYR A 76 -4.03 -0.47 4.40
CA TYR A 76 -3.85 0.63 5.33
C TYR A 76 -3.68 1.96 4.60
N CYS A 77 -4.07 3.02 5.28
CA CYS A 77 -3.93 4.38 4.80
C CYS A 77 -2.55 4.93 5.19
N ALA A 78 -1.73 5.25 4.19
CA ALA A 78 -0.42 5.86 4.38
C ALA A 78 -0.44 7.18 5.18
N VAL A 79 -1.52 7.96 5.04
CA VAL A 79 -1.70 9.27 5.70
C VAL A 79 -2.13 9.11 7.16
N SER A 80 -3.16 8.32 7.43
CA SER A 80 -3.80 8.30 8.75
C SER A 80 -3.39 7.13 9.64
N GLY A 81 -2.85 6.04 9.08
CA GLY A 81 -2.66 4.78 9.78
C GLY A 81 -3.96 4.03 10.10
N SER A 82 -5.05 4.30 9.36
CA SER A 82 -6.29 3.52 9.46
C SER A 82 -6.25 2.28 8.56
N LEU A 83 -6.90 1.20 8.97
CA LEU A 83 -7.15 0.06 8.09
C LEU A 83 -8.11 0.45 6.97
N ILE A 84 -7.96 -0.21 5.84
CA ILE A 84 -8.76 -0.04 4.64
C ILE A 84 -9.48 -1.36 4.34
N SER A 85 -10.74 -1.26 3.94
CA SER A 85 -11.52 -2.42 3.51
C SER A 85 -10.82 -3.16 2.37
N PRO A 86 -10.76 -4.51 2.38
CA PRO A 86 -10.18 -5.29 1.29
C PRO A 86 -10.78 -5.00 -0.09
N ASN A 87 -12.03 -4.54 -0.13
CA ASN A 87 -12.76 -4.21 -1.37
C ASN A 87 -12.65 -2.73 -1.76
N ALA A 88 -11.73 -1.98 -1.15
CA ALA A 88 -11.56 -0.57 -1.46
C ALA A 88 -11.09 -0.37 -2.90
N VAL A 89 -11.68 0.62 -3.57
CA VAL A 89 -11.25 1.07 -4.89
C VAL A 89 -10.17 2.15 -4.69
N PRO A 90 -8.99 2.01 -5.33
CA PRO A 90 -7.95 3.01 -5.21
C PRO A 90 -8.33 4.31 -5.93
N GLU A 91 -7.77 5.40 -5.43
CA GLU A 91 -7.81 6.70 -6.08
C GLU A 91 -6.60 6.85 -7.01
N TYR A 92 -6.79 7.40 -8.20
CA TYR A 92 -5.67 7.69 -9.11
C TYR A 92 -5.06 9.05 -8.75
N VAL A 93 -3.77 9.04 -8.39
CA VAL A 93 -3.03 10.19 -7.85
C VAL A 93 -1.72 10.41 -8.62
N TYR A 94 -1.13 11.60 -8.48
CA TYR A 94 0.25 11.85 -8.87
C TYR A 94 1.05 12.48 -7.74
N LEU A 95 2.34 12.20 -7.70
CA LEU A 95 3.30 12.82 -6.79
C LEU A 95 4.54 13.25 -7.57
N THR A 96 5.22 14.26 -7.05
CA THR A 96 6.53 14.68 -7.54
C THR A 96 7.60 13.72 -7.04
N GLU A 97 8.43 13.18 -7.94
CA GLU A 97 9.58 12.36 -7.58
C GLU A 97 10.69 13.24 -6.97
N ASN A 98 11.26 12.79 -5.85
CA ASN A 98 12.28 13.54 -5.12
C ASN A 98 13.51 13.92 -5.97
N ASN A 99 14.02 12.98 -6.77
CA ASN A 99 15.31 13.13 -7.42
C ASN A 99 15.23 13.81 -8.78
N THR A 100 14.12 13.65 -9.51
CA THR A 100 13.98 14.19 -10.87
C THR A 100 12.97 15.33 -10.99
N GLY A 101 12.12 15.54 -9.99
CA GLY A 101 10.99 16.48 -10.06
C GLY A 101 9.88 16.05 -11.02
N LYS A 102 9.98 14.87 -11.66
CA LYS A 102 8.93 14.37 -12.56
C LYS A 102 7.69 13.96 -11.78
N LYS A 103 6.51 14.13 -12.38
CA LYS A 103 5.27 13.58 -11.83
C LYS A 103 5.20 12.08 -12.11
N ILE A 104 4.97 11.30 -11.06
CA ILE A 104 4.72 9.87 -11.11
C ILE A 104 3.28 9.63 -10.71
N CYS A 105 2.56 8.90 -11.54
CA CYS A 105 1.14 8.60 -11.40
C CYS A 105 0.99 7.16 -10.92
N GLY A 106 -0.03 6.91 -10.11
CA GLY A 106 -0.36 5.57 -9.66
C GLY A 106 -1.63 5.54 -8.82
N GLU A 107 -1.86 4.39 -8.22
CA GLU A 107 -3.03 4.09 -7.41
C GLU A 107 -2.71 4.26 -5.93
N TYR A 108 -3.63 4.90 -5.20
CA TYR A 108 -3.54 5.08 -3.76
C TYR A 108 -4.82 4.59 -3.09
N TYR A 109 -4.67 3.64 -2.16
CA TYR A 109 -5.76 3.18 -1.31
C TYR A 109 -5.90 4.14 -0.13
N ARG A 110 -7.03 4.88 -0.09
CA ARG A 110 -7.33 5.87 0.95
C ARG A 110 -8.42 5.38 1.91
N CYS A 111 -8.36 5.79 3.17
CA CYS A 111 -9.44 5.55 4.14
C CYS A 111 -10.54 6.63 4.12
N CYS A 112 -10.21 7.86 3.69
CA CYS A 112 -11.17 8.97 3.57
C CYS A 112 -10.74 9.94 2.47
N ILE A 113 -11.70 10.70 1.93
CA ILE A 113 -11.50 11.63 0.79
C ILE A 113 -10.32 12.61 1.02
N PRO A 114 -10.20 13.27 2.20
CA PRO A 114 -9.08 14.18 2.48
C PRO A 114 -7.68 13.59 2.30
N CYS A 115 -7.50 12.29 2.56
CA CYS A 115 -6.17 11.67 2.57
C CYS A 115 -5.50 11.71 1.20
N SER A 116 -6.25 11.61 0.09
CA SER A 116 -5.62 11.75 -1.24
C SER A 116 -5.05 13.15 -1.45
N CYS A 117 -5.73 14.18 -0.96
CA CYS A 117 -5.29 15.56 -1.10
C CYS A 117 -4.06 15.84 -0.25
N ASP A 118 -4.10 15.40 1.01
CA ASP A 118 -3.00 15.57 1.95
C ASP A 118 -1.76 14.81 1.48
N LEU A 119 -1.94 13.59 0.96
CA LEU A 119 -0.87 12.82 0.33
C LEU A 119 -0.27 13.58 -0.87
N MET A 120 -1.09 13.97 -1.84
CA MET A 120 -0.60 14.64 -3.06
C MET A 120 0.10 15.98 -2.76
N LYS A 121 -0.28 16.68 -1.69
CA LYS A 121 0.30 17.98 -1.32
C LYS A 121 1.58 17.85 -0.48
N TYR A 122 1.57 17.00 0.54
CA TYR A 122 2.62 16.99 1.57
C TYR A 122 3.60 15.82 1.47
N SER A 123 3.40 14.92 0.51
CA SER A 123 4.34 13.83 0.26
C SER A 123 4.93 13.89 -1.14
N LYS A 124 6.07 13.23 -1.30
CA LYS A 124 6.75 13.00 -2.57
C LYS A 124 6.90 11.51 -2.79
N THR A 125 7.38 11.12 -3.96
CA THR A 125 7.68 9.71 -4.23
C THR A 125 9.14 9.45 -4.53
N THR A 126 9.60 8.24 -4.25
CA THR A 126 10.98 7.78 -4.49
C THR A 126 10.96 6.31 -4.81
N LYS A 127 11.90 5.87 -5.66
CA LYS A 127 12.11 4.46 -5.93
C LYS A 127 12.81 3.79 -4.75
N MET A 128 12.31 2.63 -4.37
CA MET A 128 12.92 1.75 -3.38
C MET A 128 13.17 0.39 -4.01
N LYS A 129 14.33 -0.21 -3.70
CA LYS A 129 14.66 -1.58 -4.07
C LYS A 129 14.54 -2.49 -2.86
N HIS A 130 14.00 -3.68 -3.06
CA HIS A 130 13.92 -4.70 -2.02
C HIS A 130 13.98 -6.10 -2.62
N LYS A 131 14.62 -7.03 -1.89
CA LYS A 131 14.72 -8.43 -2.24
C LYS A 131 13.59 -9.22 -1.57
N PHE A 132 12.55 -9.52 -2.33
CA PHE A 132 11.48 -10.43 -1.94
C PHE A 132 11.91 -11.89 -2.19
N LYS A 133 11.04 -12.84 -1.81
CA LYS A 133 11.26 -14.27 -2.07
C LYS A 133 11.60 -14.54 -3.54
N GLY A 134 12.87 -14.87 -3.79
CA GLY A 134 13.39 -15.24 -5.10
C GLY A 134 13.56 -14.10 -6.11
N ILE A 135 13.24 -12.85 -5.78
CA ILE A 135 13.30 -11.74 -6.75
C ILE A 135 13.61 -10.38 -6.10
N GLU A 136 14.50 -9.62 -6.71
CA GLU A 136 14.66 -8.20 -6.41
C GLU A 136 13.69 -7.37 -7.24
N LYS A 137 12.98 -6.43 -6.60
CA LYS A 137 12.04 -5.52 -7.26
C LYS A 137 12.37 -4.07 -6.90
N GLU A 138 12.14 -3.19 -7.87
CA GLU A 138 12.14 -1.75 -7.70
C GLU A 138 10.69 -1.25 -7.84
N PHE A 139 10.25 -0.40 -6.91
CA PHE A 139 8.90 0.15 -6.86
C PHE A 139 8.89 1.55 -6.23
N TYR A 140 7.81 2.29 -6.41
CA TYR A 140 7.70 3.65 -5.89
C TYR A 140 6.99 3.68 -4.54
N VAL A 141 7.58 4.40 -3.59
CA VAL A 141 7.01 4.60 -2.25
C VAL A 141 6.66 6.07 -2.03
N PHE A 142 5.71 6.31 -1.14
CA PHE A 142 5.42 7.64 -0.63
C PHE A 142 6.42 8.01 0.46
N THR A 143 6.90 9.24 0.43
CA THR A 143 7.90 9.75 1.36
C THR A 143 7.53 11.12 1.89
N ILE A 144 7.87 11.38 3.15
CA ILE A 144 7.85 12.71 3.77
C ILE A 144 9.23 13.00 4.38
N GLU A 145 9.51 14.28 4.64
CA GLU A 145 10.76 14.67 5.30
C GLU A 145 10.84 14.12 6.74
N ASN A 146 12.05 14.08 7.30
CA ASN A 146 12.26 13.62 8.68
C ASN A 146 11.52 14.53 9.69
N PRO A 147 10.49 14.03 10.41
CA PRO A 147 9.73 14.87 11.32
C PRO A 147 10.34 14.99 12.72
N CYS A 148 11.41 14.26 13.04
CA CYS A 148 11.85 14.02 14.42
C CYS A 148 12.45 15.25 15.10
N GLY A 149 13.03 16.17 14.34
CA GLY A 149 13.57 17.44 14.83
C GLY A 149 12.55 18.58 14.98
N LYS A 150 11.28 18.34 14.66
CA LYS A 150 10.25 19.40 14.66
C LYS A 150 9.89 19.83 16.07
N THR A 151 9.81 21.13 16.28
CA THR A 151 9.34 21.74 17.54
C THR A 151 7.84 21.58 17.73
N ASP A 152 7.09 21.50 16.64
CA ASP A 152 5.63 21.36 16.60
C ASP A 152 5.16 19.93 16.28
N PHE A 153 5.94 18.91 16.71
CA PHE A 153 5.59 17.50 16.50
C PHE A 153 4.18 17.21 17.05
N PRO A 154 3.28 16.55 16.28
CA PRO A 154 1.90 16.38 16.70
C PRO A 154 1.78 15.49 17.96
N GLU A 155 1.27 16.04 19.06
CA GLU A 155 1.15 15.37 20.37
C GLU A 155 0.39 14.04 20.33
N ARG A 156 -0.58 13.91 19.41
CA ARG A 156 -1.41 12.71 19.26
C ARG A 156 -0.70 11.56 18.53
N VAL A 157 0.51 11.78 18.03
CA VAL A 157 1.33 10.78 17.34
C VAL A 157 2.37 10.26 18.32
N ASN A 158 2.53 8.94 18.38
CA ASN A 158 3.60 8.37 19.19
C ASN A 158 4.96 8.63 18.52
N LYS A 159 5.70 9.64 18.99
CA LYS A 159 7.01 10.02 18.43
C LYS A 159 8.01 8.85 18.40
N LYS A 160 7.97 7.94 19.38
CA LYS A 160 8.86 6.77 19.45
C LYS A 160 8.64 5.75 18.34
N TYR A 161 7.54 5.86 17.59
CA TYR A 161 7.31 5.00 16.42
C TYR A 161 8.10 5.42 15.19
N PHE A 162 8.65 6.64 15.18
CA PHE A 162 9.34 7.19 14.02
C PHE A 162 10.76 7.64 14.37
N CYS A 163 11.01 7.99 15.63
CA CYS A 163 12.16 8.79 16.02
C CYS A 163 13.02 8.14 17.11
N ASN A 164 14.33 8.20 16.91
CA ASN A 164 15.35 8.03 17.94
C ASN A 164 16.06 9.39 18.12
N GLY A 165 15.62 10.17 19.11
CA GLY A 165 16.02 11.58 19.22
C GLY A 165 15.46 12.42 18.06
N ASN A 166 16.37 13.08 17.33
CA ASN A 166 16.04 13.92 16.17
C ASN A 166 16.14 13.19 14.83
N ASP A 167 16.53 11.91 14.85
CA ASP A 167 16.72 11.08 13.67
C ASP A 167 15.62 10.02 13.54
N LEU A 168 15.41 9.54 12.31
CA LEU A 168 14.48 8.44 12.04
C LEU A 168 15.00 7.14 12.65
N ASP A 169 14.15 6.43 13.40
CA ASP A 169 14.47 5.12 13.95
C ASP A 169 14.25 4.03 12.90
N THR A 170 15.32 3.65 12.19
CA THR A 170 15.29 2.63 11.13
C THR A 170 14.90 1.23 11.61
N LYS A 171 14.86 0.98 12.93
CA LYS A 171 14.29 -0.25 13.50
C LYS A 171 12.76 -0.23 13.49
N GLN A 172 12.16 0.95 13.52
CA GLN A 172 10.71 1.15 13.61
C GLN A 172 10.08 1.53 12.27
N VAL A 173 10.83 2.18 11.38
CA VAL A 173 10.34 2.70 10.09
C VAL A 173 11.30 2.41 8.94
N SER A 174 10.79 2.46 7.72
CA SER A 174 11.60 2.39 6.51
C SER A 174 12.03 3.78 6.07
N VAL A 175 13.27 3.89 5.61
CA VAL A 175 13.89 5.16 5.19
C VAL A 175 14.52 4.99 3.82
N VAL A 176 14.31 5.97 2.94
CA VAL A 176 14.98 6.05 1.62
C VAL A 176 15.45 7.48 1.40
N ASP A 177 16.71 7.66 1.02
CA ASP A 177 17.34 8.98 0.80
C ASP A 177 17.13 9.96 1.98
N GLY A 178 17.23 9.45 3.21
CA GLY A 178 17.02 10.23 4.46
C GLY A 178 15.55 10.58 4.76
N LYS A 179 14.61 10.14 3.94
CA LYS A 179 13.18 10.44 4.06
C LYS A 179 12.39 9.26 4.61
N LEU A 180 11.35 9.58 5.37
CA LEU A 180 10.45 8.61 5.98
C LEU A 180 9.51 8.02 4.94
N VAL A 181 9.51 6.69 4.80
CA VAL A 181 8.55 5.98 3.94
C VAL A 181 7.22 5.81 4.67
N ILE A 182 6.13 6.27 4.06
CA ILE A 182 4.78 6.23 4.66
C ILE A 182 3.85 5.20 4.01
N GLY A 183 4.19 4.71 2.82
CA GLY A 183 3.39 3.70 2.11
C GLY A 183 3.83 3.46 0.66
N LEU A 184 3.06 2.66 -0.07
CA LEU A 184 3.35 2.26 -1.45
C LEU A 184 2.50 3.03 -2.47
N LEU A 185 3.12 3.53 -3.55
CA LEU A 185 2.41 4.00 -4.74
C LEU A 185 2.18 2.82 -5.69
N HIS A 186 0.94 2.34 -5.76
CA HIS A 186 0.59 1.17 -6.55
C HIS A 186 0.60 1.49 -8.04
N LYS A 187 0.99 0.51 -8.87
CA LYS A 187 1.01 0.62 -10.34
C LYS A 187 1.65 1.92 -10.87
N ALA A 188 2.72 2.34 -10.19
CA ALA A 188 3.40 3.60 -10.45
C ALA A 188 4.00 3.65 -11.86
N LYS A 189 3.85 4.79 -12.53
CA LYS A 189 4.45 5.08 -13.84
C LYS A 189 4.70 6.57 -13.99
N THR A 190 5.60 6.96 -14.90
CA THR A 190 5.73 8.38 -15.26
C THR A 190 4.40 8.89 -15.80
N CYS A 191 3.93 10.03 -15.29
CA CYS A 191 2.69 10.63 -15.76
C CYS A 191 2.83 11.15 -17.19
N THR A 192 1.83 10.89 -18.03
CA THR A 192 1.61 11.68 -19.25
C THR A 192 0.76 12.91 -18.94
N GLN A 193 0.71 13.89 -19.86
CA GLN A 193 -0.20 15.03 -19.72
C GLN A 193 -1.66 14.60 -19.63
N TYR A 194 -2.05 13.53 -20.35
CA TYR A 194 -3.39 12.94 -20.23
C TYR A 194 -3.67 12.47 -18.81
N ASN A 195 -2.71 11.79 -18.17
CA ASN A 195 -2.88 11.33 -16.78
C ASN A 195 -3.05 12.48 -15.80
N VAL A 196 -2.23 13.53 -15.93
CA VAL A 196 -2.34 14.73 -15.09
C VAL A 196 -3.71 15.39 -15.27
N ASN A 197 -4.15 15.61 -16.51
CA ASN A 197 -5.45 16.21 -16.79
C ASN A 197 -6.62 15.37 -16.25
N ALA A 198 -6.53 14.04 -16.28
CA ALA A 198 -7.55 13.16 -15.74
C ALA A 198 -7.66 13.30 -14.21
N ILE A 199 -6.52 13.37 -13.51
CA ILE A 199 -6.45 13.56 -12.07
C ILE A 199 -6.97 14.95 -11.68
N ASP A 200 -6.52 16.01 -12.36
CA ASP A 200 -6.91 17.39 -12.05
C ASP A 200 -8.40 17.68 -12.34
N ARG A 201 -9.04 16.90 -13.22
CA ARG A 201 -10.49 17.01 -13.50
C ARG A 201 -11.36 16.11 -12.62
N HIS A 202 -10.75 15.17 -11.89
CA HIS A 202 -11.49 14.24 -11.05
C HIS A 202 -12.20 14.98 -9.91
N GLN A 203 -13.37 14.49 -9.50
CA GLN A 203 -14.17 15.13 -8.45
C GLN A 203 -13.40 15.21 -7.13
N VAL A 204 -12.68 14.15 -6.78
CA VAL A 204 -11.89 14.06 -5.55
C VAL A 204 -10.51 14.68 -5.74
N THR A 205 -9.65 14.05 -6.55
CA THR A 205 -8.23 14.44 -6.68
C THR A 205 -7.99 15.76 -7.40
N GLY A 206 -8.98 16.23 -8.15
CA GLY A 206 -8.97 17.54 -8.79
C GLY A 206 -9.69 18.59 -7.96
N ARG A 207 -11.03 18.64 -8.11
CA ARG A 207 -11.87 19.73 -7.55
C ARG A 207 -11.80 19.81 -6.03
N TYR A 208 -12.07 18.70 -5.34
CA TYR A 208 -12.07 18.69 -3.88
C TYR A 208 -10.67 18.96 -3.32
N CYS A 209 -9.62 18.32 -3.87
CA CYS A 209 -8.26 18.57 -3.42
C CYS A 209 -7.78 19.99 -3.69
N THR A 210 -8.18 20.61 -4.80
CA THR A 210 -7.90 22.03 -5.05
C THR A 210 -8.51 22.91 -3.97
N LEU A 211 -9.76 22.67 -3.58
CA LEU A 211 -10.40 23.41 -2.48
C LEU A 211 -9.67 23.17 -1.16
N ARG A 212 -9.51 21.91 -0.75
CA ARG A 212 -8.86 21.53 0.51
C ARG A 212 -7.43 22.07 0.61
N ASN A 213 -6.66 21.97 -0.46
CA ASN A 213 -5.25 22.38 -0.46
C ASN A 213 -5.07 23.90 -0.42
N ASN A 214 -6.09 24.67 -0.80
CA ASN A 214 -6.10 26.13 -0.72
C ASN A 214 -6.76 26.66 0.57
N THR A 215 -7.44 25.82 1.35
CA THR A 215 -7.99 26.20 2.65
C THR A 215 -6.85 26.39 3.67
N PRO A 216 -6.81 27.52 4.40
CA PRO A 216 -5.88 27.73 5.51
C PRO A 216 -5.96 26.63 6.56
N LEU A 217 -4.83 26.27 7.18
CA LEU A 217 -4.75 25.12 8.11
C LEU A 217 -5.61 25.29 9.36
N ASP A 218 -5.78 26.52 9.84
CA ASP A 218 -6.64 26.89 10.96
C ASP A 218 -8.14 26.81 10.63
N GLN A 219 -8.48 26.74 9.34
CA GLN A 219 -9.85 26.61 8.83
C GLN A 219 -10.19 25.17 8.39
N LEU A 220 -9.22 24.25 8.40
CA LEU A 220 -9.47 22.85 8.11
C LEU A 220 -10.25 22.19 9.26
N GLN A 221 -11.24 21.36 8.92
CA GLN A 221 -11.95 20.56 9.92
C GLN A 221 -11.01 19.52 10.54
N SER A 222 -10.87 19.60 11.87
CA SER A 222 -9.99 18.79 12.71
C SER A 222 -10.11 17.28 12.43
N GLY A 223 -8.99 16.60 12.16
CA GLY A 223 -8.97 15.14 11.96
C GLY A 223 -7.58 14.51 11.86
N MET A 224 -7.53 13.22 11.50
CA MET A 224 -6.25 12.51 11.29
C MET A 224 -5.45 13.08 10.11
N GLY A 225 -6.10 13.71 9.14
CA GLY A 225 -5.44 14.45 8.07
C GLY A 225 -4.57 15.57 8.62
N ASP A 226 -5.08 16.36 9.58
CA ASP A 226 -4.33 17.50 10.13
C ASP A 226 -3.16 17.06 11.00
N ILE A 227 -3.31 15.92 11.70
CA ILE A 227 -2.21 15.26 12.40
C ILE A 227 -1.11 14.91 11.39
N PHE A 228 -1.46 14.33 10.24
CA PHE A 228 -0.51 14.02 9.18
C PHE A 228 0.12 15.27 8.57
N ILE A 229 -0.65 16.33 8.30
CA ILE A 229 -0.11 17.59 7.78
C ILE A 229 0.96 18.15 8.72
N LYS A 230 0.68 18.18 10.03
CA LYS A 230 1.66 18.61 11.03
C LYS A 230 2.89 17.71 11.06
N LEU A 231 2.72 16.41 10.86
CA LEU A 231 3.85 15.47 10.75
C LEU A 231 4.69 15.74 9.50
N ALA A 232 4.06 15.88 8.34
CA ALA A 232 4.70 15.89 7.02
C ALA A 232 5.28 17.24 6.56
N ARG A 233 4.81 18.36 7.10
CA ARG A 233 5.19 19.71 6.64
C ARG A 233 6.62 20.16 6.91
#